data_AF-A0A4Y8MGG2-F1
#
_entry.id   AF-A0A4Y8MGG2-F1
#
_cell.length_a   1.000
_cell.length_b   1.000
_cell.length_c   1.000
_cell.angle_alpha   90.00
_cell.angle_beta   90.00
_cell.angle_gamma   90.00
#
_symmetry.space_group_name_H-M   'P 1'
#
loop_
_entity.id
_entity.type
_entity.pdbx_description
1 polymer ?
#
loop_
_entity_poly.entity_id
_entity_poly.type
_entity_poly.pdbx_seq_one_letter_code
_entity_poly.pdbx_strand_id
1 'polypeptide(L)'
;MSIQAYDINLPAGGTQTIEASAQICDFLSSGSAFDQIEVRPNFTQGAATLKLGQGFDFGSIVERWLIVNKGATAIAGQVMLSTAGFRNFRISGDVNVLDNGMSRTLTNQTFLAQGFRAADTSNRCHVQLWNPVGSGKVLIVESINAVSTSGQWLTNVGFANAILPTPTDITASSIGSKLAGGVLGVAKVYNCMSAGGQVGVALAALAGQAALPSSQNFKEPVVVPPGWGLIQSCVQINTALQAGFEWYEQAQ
;
A
#
# COMPACT_ATOMS: atom_id res chain seq x y z
N MET A 1 1.44 1.47 47.58
CA MET A 1 1.19 1.03 46.20
C MET A 1 1.18 -0.49 46.21
N SER A 2 0.01 -1.09 45.97
CA SER A 2 -0.17 -2.55 45.84
C SER A 2 -0.44 -2.90 44.39
N ILE A 3 0.27 -3.91 43.89
CA ILE A 3 0.07 -4.52 42.57
C ILE A 3 0.19 -6.02 42.81
N GLN A 4 -0.87 -6.77 42.55
CA GLN A 4 -0.90 -8.21 42.78
C GLN A 4 -1.64 -8.93 41.65
N ALA A 5 -1.05 -10.02 41.18
CA ALA A 5 -1.64 -10.90 40.19
C ALA A 5 -2.43 -12.01 40.91
N TYR A 6 -3.59 -12.35 40.36
CA TYR A 6 -4.45 -13.41 40.84
C TYR A 6 -4.77 -14.37 39.71
N ASP A 7 -4.56 -15.66 39.95
CA ASP A 7 -4.99 -16.71 39.04
C ASP A 7 -6.52 -16.80 39.03
N ILE A 8 -7.08 -16.88 37.83
CA ILE A 8 -8.50 -17.12 37.61
C ILE A 8 -8.68 -18.47 36.91
N ASN A 9 -9.65 -19.25 37.38
CA ASN A 9 -10.08 -20.49 36.73
C ASN A 9 -11.60 -20.52 36.69
N LEU A 10 -12.14 -20.00 35.60
CA LEU A 10 -13.56 -19.76 35.39
C LEU A 10 -14.13 -20.81 34.43
N PRO A 11 -15.00 -21.72 34.88
CA PRO A 11 -15.81 -22.55 33.98
C PRO A 11 -16.60 -21.69 32.99
N ALA A 12 -17.11 -22.29 31.91
CA ALA A 12 -18.06 -21.61 31.02
C ALA A 12 -19.29 -21.13 31.82
N GLY A 13 -19.65 -19.86 31.69
CA GLY A 13 -20.71 -19.24 32.51
C GLY A 13 -20.36 -19.05 34.00
N GLY A 14 -19.15 -19.43 34.42
CA GLY A 14 -18.70 -19.45 35.81
C GLY A 14 -18.27 -18.08 36.35
N THR A 15 -18.07 -18.02 37.67
CA THR A 15 -17.61 -16.81 38.35
C THR A 15 -16.57 -17.12 39.42
N GLN A 16 -15.70 -16.16 39.72
CA GLN A 16 -14.74 -16.22 40.81
C GLN A 16 -14.73 -14.87 41.53
N THR A 17 -14.71 -14.93 42.87
CA THR A 17 -14.58 -13.73 43.71
C THR A 17 -13.14 -13.61 44.19
N ILE A 18 -12.58 -12.40 44.11
CA ILE A 18 -11.26 -12.05 44.62
C ILE A 18 -11.45 -10.94 45.66
N GLU A 19 -10.94 -11.17 46.87
CA GLU A 19 -11.00 -10.20 47.96
C GLU A 19 -9.65 -9.49 48.07
N ALA A 20 -9.58 -8.31 47.46
CA ALA A 20 -8.37 -7.53 47.32
C ALA A 20 -8.68 -6.05 47.11
N SER A 21 -8.07 -5.18 47.92
CA SER A 21 -8.20 -3.73 47.78
C SER A 21 -7.41 -3.20 46.59
N ALA A 22 -8.12 -2.75 45.54
CA ALA A 22 -7.54 -2.18 44.33
C ALA A 22 -8.51 -1.19 43.67
N GLN A 23 -8.04 -0.40 42.71
CA GLN A 23 -8.86 0.53 41.91
C GLN A 23 -8.97 0.08 40.45
N ILE A 24 -7.96 -0.61 39.95
CA ILE A 24 -7.81 -1.01 38.55
C ILE A 24 -7.77 -2.53 38.48
N CYS A 25 -8.39 -3.09 37.42
CA CYS A 25 -8.29 -4.50 37.06
C CYS A 25 -7.84 -4.63 35.60
N ASP A 26 -6.74 -5.34 35.36
CA ASP A 26 -6.24 -5.71 34.04
C ASP A 26 -6.41 -7.22 33.79
N PHE A 27 -6.89 -7.61 32.61
CA PHE A 27 -6.93 -9.01 32.19
C PHE A 27 -5.64 -9.37 31.45
N LEU A 28 -4.69 -9.98 32.16
CA LEU A 28 -3.30 -10.12 31.69
C LEU A 28 -3.06 -11.32 30.77
N SER A 29 -3.61 -12.48 31.14
CA SER A 29 -3.32 -13.73 30.47
C SER A 29 -4.55 -14.61 30.41
N SER A 30 -4.65 -15.37 29.32
CA SER A 30 -5.61 -16.45 29.14
C SER A 30 -5.05 -17.46 28.14
N GLY A 31 -5.69 -18.63 28.04
CA GLY A 31 -5.37 -19.64 27.04
C GLY A 31 -5.72 -19.22 25.59
N SER A 32 -6.55 -18.19 25.39
CA SER A 32 -6.97 -17.70 24.07
C SER A 32 -7.00 -16.17 24.00
N ALA A 33 -6.66 -15.62 22.84
CA ALA A 33 -6.72 -14.18 22.56
C ALA A 33 -8.16 -13.65 22.42
N PHE A 34 -9.15 -14.54 22.28
CA PHE A 34 -10.56 -14.17 22.11
C PHE A 34 -11.35 -14.21 23.41
N ASP A 35 -10.74 -14.65 24.51
CA ASP A 35 -11.41 -14.73 25.80
C ASP A 35 -11.78 -13.34 26.32
N GLN A 36 -12.92 -13.28 26.99
CA GLN A 36 -13.45 -12.06 27.58
C GLN A 36 -13.95 -12.36 28.98
N ILE A 37 -13.66 -11.45 29.90
CA ILE A 37 -14.19 -11.49 31.26
C ILE A 37 -15.02 -10.25 31.51
N GLU A 38 -16.06 -10.40 32.32
CA GLU A 38 -16.76 -9.27 32.91
C GLU A 38 -16.32 -9.09 34.35
N VAL A 39 -15.93 -7.88 34.70
CA VAL A 39 -15.44 -7.50 36.01
C VAL A 39 -16.51 -6.64 36.70
N ARG A 40 -16.92 -7.03 37.90
CA ARG A 40 -17.90 -6.32 38.72
C ARG A 40 -17.31 -5.98 40.09
N PRO A 41 -16.98 -4.70 40.35
CA PRO A 41 -16.52 -4.26 41.66
C PRO A 41 -17.65 -4.22 42.70
N ASN A 42 -17.37 -4.70 43.92
CA ASN A 42 -18.27 -4.69 45.08
C ASN A 42 -19.70 -5.20 44.81
N PHE A 43 -19.89 -6.04 43.79
CA PHE A 43 -21.18 -6.56 43.31
C PHE A 43 -22.26 -5.52 42.93
N THR A 44 -21.97 -4.22 43.00
CA THR A 44 -22.98 -3.15 42.95
C THR A 44 -22.57 -1.94 42.12
N GLN A 45 -21.30 -1.81 41.78
CA GLN A 45 -20.80 -0.77 40.87
C GLN A 45 -20.70 -1.35 39.44
N GLY A 46 -20.89 -0.49 38.43
CA GLY A 46 -21.02 -0.88 37.02
C GLY A 46 -19.99 -1.91 36.54
N ALA A 47 -20.44 -2.79 35.63
CA ALA A 47 -19.61 -3.85 35.09
C ALA A 47 -18.74 -3.35 33.92
N ALA A 48 -17.51 -3.84 33.82
CA ALA A 48 -16.65 -3.64 32.65
C ALA A 48 -16.36 -4.98 31.98
N THR A 49 -16.55 -5.08 30.67
CA THR A 49 -16.10 -6.23 29.88
C THR A 49 -14.70 -5.98 29.38
N LEU A 50 -13.76 -6.87 29.72
CA LEU A 50 -12.36 -6.80 29.34
C LEU A 50 -12.03 -7.94 28.38
N LYS A 51 -11.45 -7.60 27.23
CA LYS A 51 -10.73 -8.56 26.38
C LYS A 51 -9.32 -8.77 26.92
N LEU A 52 -8.67 -9.86 26.51
CA LEU A 52 -7.27 -10.10 26.86
C LEU A 52 -6.39 -8.88 26.54
N GLY A 53 -5.55 -8.48 27.51
CA GLY A 53 -4.67 -7.32 27.41
C GLY A 53 -5.33 -5.96 27.68
N GLN A 54 -6.63 -5.94 28.02
CA GLN A 54 -7.34 -4.73 28.42
C GLN A 54 -7.43 -4.61 29.94
N GLY A 55 -7.52 -3.37 30.42
CA GLY A 55 -7.84 -3.08 31.80
C GLY A 55 -8.70 -1.85 31.95
N PHE A 56 -9.35 -1.75 33.10
CA PHE A 56 -10.28 -0.67 33.41
C PHE A 56 -10.03 -0.12 34.81
N ASP A 57 -10.12 1.20 34.90
CA ASP A 57 -9.98 1.96 36.14
C ASP A 57 -11.37 2.36 36.62
N PHE A 58 -11.75 1.86 37.79
CA PHE A 58 -13.08 2.08 38.35
C PHE A 58 -13.18 3.37 39.17
N GLY A 59 -12.14 4.20 39.18
CA GLY A 59 -12.14 5.57 39.74
C GLY A 59 -12.10 5.66 41.26
N SER A 60 -12.27 4.54 41.97
CA SER A 60 -12.15 4.44 43.42
C SER A 60 -11.64 3.07 43.85
N ILE A 61 -11.04 2.98 45.03
CA ILE A 61 -10.61 1.70 45.61
C ILE A 61 -11.85 0.87 45.98
N VAL A 62 -11.84 -0.39 45.58
CA VAL A 62 -12.84 -1.41 45.87
C VAL A 62 -12.15 -2.59 46.55
N GLU A 63 -12.88 -3.30 47.41
CA GLU A 63 -12.31 -4.34 48.28
C GLU A 63 -12.60 -5.75 47.75
N ARG A 64 -13.56 -5.87 46.84
CA ARG A 64 -13.99 -7.15 46.29
C ARG A 64 -14.28 -7.05 44.80
N TRP A 65 -13.83 -8.07 44.08
CA TRP A 65 -13.94 -8.19 42.63
C TRP A 65 -14.65 -9.49 42.29
N LEU A 66 -15.76 -9.39 41.55
CA LEU A 66 -16.38 -10.55 40.94
C LEU A 66 -15.96 -10.60 39.47
N ILE A 67 -15.25 -11.66 39.10
CA ILE A 67 -14.86 -11.94 37.72
C ILE A 67 -15.83 -12.98 37.17
N VAL A 68 -16.44 -12.67 36.04
CA VAL A 68 -17.49 -13.47 35.40
C VAL A 68 -17.03 -13.87 34.01
N ASN A 69 -17.10 -15.17 33.71
CA ASN A 69 -16.98 -15.69 32.36
C ASN A 69 -18.38 -15.82 31.75
N LYS A 70 -18.72 -14.97 30.78
CA LYS A 70 -19.98 -15.06 30.02
C LYS A 70 -19.88 -15.94 28.77
N GLY A 71 -18.69 -16.44 28.46
CA GLY A 71 -18.41 -17.27 27.30
C GLY A 71 -18.79 -18.74 27.49
N ALA A 72 -18.78 -19.46 26.37
CA ALA A 72 -19.07 -20.90 26.31
C ALA A 72 -17.84 -21.80 26.57
N THR A 73 -16.64 -21.22 26.63
CA THR A 73 -15.38 -21.91 26.90
C THR A 73 -14.89 -21.57 28.31
N ALA A 74 -14.25 -22.53 28.99
CA ALA A 74 -13.59 -22.24 30.26
C ALA A 74 -12.39 -21.32 30.04
N ILE A 75 -12.17 -20.39 30.97
CA ILE A 75 -11.10 -19.41 30.94
C ILE A 75 -10.19 -19.68 32.13
N ALA A 76 -8.93 -20.03 31.86
CA ALA A 76 -7.87 -20.11 32.85
C ALA A 76 -6.81 -19.06 32.51
N GLY A 77 -6.45 -18.22 33.48
CA GLY A 77 -5.66 -17.02 33.21
C GLY A 77 -5.31 -16.24 34.46
N GLN A 78 -4.90 -14.98 34.28
CA GLN A 78 -4.57 -14.08 35.38
C GLN A 78 -5.20 -12.70 35.21
N VAL A 79 -5.65 -12.15 36.33
CA VAL A 79 -5.98 -10.72 36.44
C VAL A 79 -4.96 -10.03 37.33
N MET A 80 -4.64 -8.79 37.01
CA MET A 80 -3.82 -7.92 37.85
C MET A 80 -4.70 -6.88 38.51
N LEU A 81 -4.60 -6.77 39.83
CA LEU A 81 -5.29 -5.75 40.60
C LEU A 81 -4.25 -4.75 41.11
N SER A 82 -4.50 -3.45 40.88
CA SER A 82 -3.56 -2.40 41.24
C SER A 82 -4.24 -1.16 41.83
N THR A 83 -3.51 -0.46 42.70
CA THR A 83 -3.88 0.85 43.27
C THR A 83 -3.18 2.03 42.58
N ALA A 84 -2.42 1.77 41.51
CA ALA A 84 -1.69 2.78 40.74
C ALA A 84 -1.74 2.44 39.24
N GLY A 85 -1.60 3.44 38.38
CA GLY A 85 -1.78 3.35 36.92
C GLY A 85 -0.74 2.53 36.15
N PHE A 86 -0.21 1.44 36.69
CA PHE A 86 0.60 0.50 35.93
C PHE A 86 -0.30 -0.28 34.96
N ARG A 87 -0.22 0.04 33.67
CA ARG A 87 -0.98 -0.63 32.61
C ARG A 87 -0.02 -1.24 31.60
N ASN A 88 -0.12 -2.55 31.39
CA ASN A 88 0.67 -3.26 30.40
C ASN A 88 -0.22 -3.69 29.24
N PHE A 89 -0.23 -2.91 28.15
CA PHE A 89 -0.94 -3.25 26.93
C PHE A 89 -0.08 -4.17 26.07
N ARG A 90 -0.10 -5.48 26.36
CA ARG A 90 0.49 -6.46 25.45
C ARG A 90 -0.47 -6.72 24.30
N ILE A 91 -0.23 -6.09 23.16
CA ILE A 91 -0.93 -6.39 21.90
C ILE A 91 -0.20 -7.59 21.27
N SER A 92 -0.81 -8.77 21.28
CA SER A 92 -0.33 -9.94 20.55
C SER A 92 -1.22 -10.19 19.33
N GLY A 93 -0.62 -10.12 18.14
CA GLY A 93 -1.26 -10.40 16.86
C GLY A 93 -0.24 -10.33 15.72
N ASP A 94 -0.56 -10.90 14.58
CA ASP A 94 0.29 -10.82 13.39
C ASP A 94 0.28 -9.39 12.84
N VAL A 95 1.44 -8.73 12.86
CA VAL A 95 1.62 -7.46 12.16
C VAL A 95 2.02 -7.79 10.73
N ASN A 96 1.03 -7.97 9.86
CA ASN A 96 1.29 -8.13 8.45
C ASN A 96 1.51 -6.73 7.84
N VAL A 97 2.78 -6.33 7.69
CA VAL A 97 3.16 -5.15 6.92
C VAL A 97 2.98 -5.51 5.45
N LEU A 98 1.75 -5.39 4.95
CA LEU A 98 1.44 -5.61 3.54
C LEU A 98 2.23 -4.59 2.71
N ASP A 99 3.23 -5.09 1.98
CA ASP A 99 3.85 -4.32 0.91
C ASP A 99 2.75 -3.95 -0.08
N ASN A 100 2.45 -2.65 -0.16
CA ASN A 100 1.41 -2.13 -1.02
C ASN A 100 1.72 -2.46 -2.50
N GLY A 101 2.99 -2.61 -2.89
CA GLY A 101 3.37 -3.08 -4.22
C GLY A 101 2.89 -4.51 -4.50
N MET A 102 3.07 -5.43 -3.56
CA MET A 102 2.56 -6.81 -3.66
C MET A 102 1.03 -6.82 -3.70
N SER A 103 0.37 -6.04 -2.83
CA SER A 103 -1.10 -5.92 -2.82
C SER A 103 -1.66 -5.40 -4.15
N ARG A 104 -1.05 -4.35 -4.72
CA ARG A 104 -1.42 -3.81 -6.05
C ARG A 104 -1.19 -4.84 -7.17
N THR A 105 -0.10 -5.60 -7.09
CA THR A 105 0.18 -6.65 -8.08
C THR A 105 -0.87 -7.76 -8.01
N LEU A 106 -1.16 -8.28 -6.81
CA LEU A 106 -2.16 -9.33 -6.60
C LEU A 106 -3.59 -8.90 -6.95
N THR A 107 -3.88 -7.60 -6.87
CA THR A 107 -5.18 -7.02 -7.27
C THR A 107 -5.22 -6.57 -8.73
N ASN A 108 -4.21 -6.93 -9.54
CA ASN A 108 -4.14 -6.64 -10.96
C ASN A 108 -4.14 -5.13 -11.29
N GLN A 109 -3.41 -4.34 -10.50
CA GLN A 109 -3.34 -2.89 -10.68
C GLN A 109 -2.00 -2.44 -11.25
N THR A 110 -0.97 -3.27 -11.29
CA THR A 110 0.38 -2.89 -11.74
C THR A 110 0.70 -3.42 -13.13
N PHE A 111 1.34 -2.60 -13.95
CA PHE A 111 1.63 -2.88 -15.35
C PHE A 111 3.07 -2.48 -15.70
N LEU A 112 3.62 -3.12 -16.73
CA LEU A 112 4.89 -2.75 -17.33
C LEU A 112 4.76 -2.87 -18.85
N ALA A 113 5.27 -1.88 -19.57
CA ALA A 113 5.27 -1.92 -21.02
C ALA A 113 6.47 -1.17 -21.59
N GLN A 114 6.73 -1.46 -22.85
CA GLN A 114 7.81 -0.84 -23.60
C GLN A 114 7.37 -0.56 -25.02
N GLY A 115 7.78 0.60 -25.53
CA GLY A 115 7.72 0.92 -26.94
C GLY A 115 9.12 1.00 -27.52
N PHE A 116 9.26 0.61 -28.78
CA PHE A 116 10.48 0.74 -29.54
C PHE A 116 10.22 1.48 -30.84
N ARG A 117 11.12 2.38 -31.22
CA ARG A 117 11.11 3.02 -32.52
C ARG A 117 12.53 3.02 -33.09
N ALA A 118 12.66 2.47 -34.30
CA ALA A 118 13.91 2.49 -35.05
C ALA A 118 14.27 3.91 -35.51
N ALA A 119 15.56 4.17 -35.68
CA ALA A 119 16.08 5.46 -36.14
C ALA A 119 15.56 5.82 -37.55
N ASP A 120 15.35 7.12 -37.77
CA ASP A 120 15.01 7.67 -39.07
C ASP A 120 15.79 8.96 -39.33
N THR A 121 16.33 9.08 -40.54
CA THR A 121 17.31 10.13 -40.89
C THR A 121 16.80 11.56 -40.74
N SER A 122 15.49 11.79 -40.82
CA SER A 122 14.90 13.13 -40.78
C SER A 122 14.04 13.40 -39.55
N ASN A 123 13.90 12.42 -38.66
CA ASN A 123 12.97 12.48 -37.56
C ASN A 123 13.60 12.07 -36.22
N ARG A 124 12.97 12.52 -35.15
CA ARG A 124 13.18 12.04 -33.79
C ARG A 124 12.20 10.90 -33.51
N CYS A 125 12.64 9.93 -32.72
CA CYS A 125 11.80 8.86 -32.21
C CYS A 125 11.03 9.32 -30.98
N HIS A 126 9.75 8.97 -30.92
CA HIS A 126 8.88 9.21 -29.77
C HIS A 126 8.23 7.91 -29.34
N VAL A 127 8.07 7.74 -28.02
CA VAL A 127 7.26 6.69 -27.41
C VAL A 127 6.39 7.33 -26.34
N GLN A 128 5.10 7.03 -26.36
CA GLN A 128 4.10 7.61 -25.47
C GLN A 128 3.35 6.51 -24.72
N LEU A 129 3.34 6.62 -23.39
CA LEU A 129 2.30 5.98 -22.56
C LEU A 129 1.07 6.88 -22.59
N TRP A 130 -0.05 6.37 -23.10
CA TRP A 130 -1.29 7.12 -23.27
C TRP A 130 -2.39 6.57 -22.38
N ASN A 131 -3.08 7.46 -21.68
CA ASN A 131 -4.31 7.15 -20.95
C ASN A 131 -5.53 7.57 -21.80
N PRO A 132 -6.28 6.62 -22.40
CA PRO A 132 -7.43 6.94 -23.23
C PRO A 132 -8.49 7.79 -22.50
N VAL A 133 -9.09 8.73 -23.21
CA VAL A 133 -10.28 9.44 -22.71
C VAL A 133 -11.37 8.40 -22.41
N GLY A 134 -12.02 8.52 -21.24
CA GLY A 134 -13.05 7.59 -20.81
C GLY A 134 -12.54 6.27 -20.24
N SER A 135 -11.24 6.13 -19.97
CA SER A 135 -10.68 4.92 -19.32
C SER A 135 -11.22 4.68 -17.90
N GLY A 136 -11.70 5.73 -17.22
CA GLY A 136 -12.14 5.67 -15.82
C GLY A 136 -11.00 5.40 -14.83
N LYS A 137 -9.74 5.48 -15.28
CA LYS A 137 -8.54 5.22 -14.49
C LYS A 137 -7.54 6.34 -14.64
N VAL A 138 -6.78 6.59 -13.58
CA VAL A 138 -5.56 7.41 -13.61
C VAL A 138 -4.37 6.47 -13.63
N LEU A 139 -3.36 6.80 -14.44
CA LEU A 139 -2.09 6.06 -14.43
C LEU A 139 -1.14 6.74 -13.45
N ILE A 140 -0.58 5.98 -12.53
CA ILE A 140 0.42 6.46 -11.58
C ILE A 140 1.75 5.81 -11.92
N VAL A 141 2.63 6.57 -12.58
CA VAL A 141 3.90 6.10 -13.12
C VAL A 141 4.97 6.19 -12.04
N GLU A 142 5.56 5.04 -11.71
CA GLU A 142 6.57 4.89 -10.65
C GLU A 142 7.99 4.90 -11.21
N SER A 143 8.18 4.38 -12.43
CA SER A 143 9.47 4.40 -13.10
C SER A 143 9.35 4.53 -14.62
N ILE A 144 10.41 5.07 -15.21
CA ILE A 144 10.64 5.04 -16.65
C ILE A 144 12.05 4.55 -16.93
N ASN A 145 12.23 3.95 -18.10
CA ASN A 145 13.54 3.64 -18.62
C ASN A 145 13.65 4.02 -20.09
N ALA A 146 14.88 4.22 -20.53
CA ALA A 146 15.20 4.50 -21.91
C ALA A 146 16.52 3.83 -22.31
N VAL A 147 16.57 3.37 -23.56
CA VAL A 147 17.79 2.99 -24.27
C VAL A 147 17.77 3.73 -25.60
N SER A 148 18.87 4.39 -25.95
CA SER A 148 19.03 5.05 -27.25
C SER A 148 20.43 4.81 -27.80
N THR A 149 20.58 4.92 -29.11
CA THR A 149 21.89 4.86 -29.77
C THR A 149 22.74 6.13 -29.56
N SER A 150 22.16 7.20 -28.98
CA SER A 150 22.89 8.41 -28.53
C SER A 150 23.31 8.30 -27.06
N GLY A 151 24.38 9.00 -26.64
CA GLY A 151 25.05 8.72 -25.36
C GLY A 151 25.24 9.87 -24.37
N GLN A 152 24.58 11.02 -24.55
CA GLN A 152 24.64 12.11 -23.56
C GLN A 152 23.25 12.55 -23.07
N TRP A 153 22.23 12.45 -23.92
CA TRP A 153 20.84 12.71 -23.58
C TRP A 153 19.95 11.71 -24.33
N LEU A 154 19.56 10.63 -23.64
CA LEU A 154 18.82 9.54 -24.27
C LEU A 154 17.43 10.01 -24.69
N THR A 155 16.75 10.69 -23.78
CA THR A 155 15.37 11.11 -23.99
C THR A 155 14.98 12.30 -23.12
N ASN A 156 14.10 13.15 -23.66
CA ASN A 156 13.33 14.08 -22.86
C ASN A 156 11.94 13.51 -22.57
N VAL A 157 11.46 13.77 -21.36
CA VAL A 157 10.22 13.23 -20.80
C VAL A 157 9.24 14.37 -20.56
N GLY A 158 7.97 14.16 -20.89
CA GLY A 158 6.94 15.11 -20.48
C GLY A 158 5.53 14.79 -20.94
N PHE A 159 4.62 15.70 -20.62
CA PHE A 159 3.20 15.49 -20.83
C PHE A 159 2.74 15.95 -22.21
N ALA A 160 1.84 15.19 -22.82
CA ALA A 160 1.06 15.61 -23.97
C ALA A 160 -0.41 15.29 -23.77
N ASN A 161 -1.28 16.21 -24.19
CA ASN A 161 -2.74 16.08 -24.15
C ASN A 161 -3.33 15.61 -25.50
N ALA A 162 -2.49 15.04 -26.35
CA ALA A 162 -2.87 14.46 -27.62
C ALA A 162 -2.11 13.16 -27.85
N ILE A 163 -2.76 12.24 -28.55
CA ILE A 163 -2.10 11.05 -29.08
C ILE A 163 -1.06 11.50 -30.11
N LEU A 164 0.07 10.82 -30.17
CA LEU A 164 1.07 11.06 -31.21
C LEU A 164 0.42 11.03 -32.63
N PRO A 165 0.70 12.01 -33.50
CA PRO A 165 -0.12 12.32 -34.70
C PRO A 165 -0.10 11.26 -35.82
N THR A 166 0.82 10.30 -35.76
CA THR A 166 0.89 9.19 -36.71
C THR A 166 1.46 7.97 -35.99
N PRO A 167 0.69 7.26 -35.16
CA PRO A 167 1.19 6.06 -34.50
C PRO A 167 1.40 5.02 -35.60
N THR A 168 2.65 4.92 -36.06
CA THR A 168 3.04 3.97 -37.12
C THR A 168 2.91 2.54 -36.63
N ASP A 169 3.05 2.32 -35.32
CA ASP A 169 2.78 1.04 -34.67
C ASP A 169 2.11 1.28 -33.31
N ILE A 170 0.96 0.65 -33.10
CA ILE A 170 0.49 0.36 -31.74
C ILE A 170 1.33 -0.82 -31.27
N THR A 171 2.36 -0.56 -30.46
CA THR A 171 3.26 -1.65 -29.99
C THR A 171 2.49 -2.65 -29.11
N ALA A 172 1.41 -2.21 -28.46
CA ALA A 172 0.46 -3.07 -27.76
C ALA A 172 -0.92 -2.41 -27.69
N SER A 173 -1.95 -3.02 -28.31
CA SER A 173 -3.35 -2.56 -28.21
C SER A 173 -3.94 -2.77 -26.81
N SER A 174 -3.25 -3.55 -25.99
CA SER A 174 -3.56 -3.86 -24.60
C SER A 174 -2.27 -4.20 -23.85
N ILE A 175 -2.14 -3.71 -22.61
CA ILE A 175 -0.92 -3.89 -21.81
C ILE A 175 -1.11 -5.05 -20.84
N GLY A 176 -0.15 -5.98 -20.82
CA GLY A 176 -0.13 -7.08 -19.86
C GLY A 176 0.04 -6.61 -18.42
N SER A 177 -0.71 -7.20 -17.50
CA SER A 177 -0.51 -7.05 -16.06
C SER A 177 0.80 -7.71 -15.61
N LYS A 178 1.41 -7.18 -14.54
CA LYS A 178 2.51 -7.89 -13.85
C LYS A 178 2.04 -9.18 -13.16
N LEU A 179 0.74 -9.33 -12.94
CA LEU A 179 0.14 -10.58 -12.49
C LEU A 179 -0.06 -11.50 -13.71
N ALA A 180 0.66 -12.62 -13.76
CA ALA A 180 0.48 -13.61 -14.80
C ALA A 180 -0.97 -14.12 -14.84
N GLY A 181 -1.62 -14.08 -16.01
CA GLY A 181 -3.04 -14.40 -16.17
C GLY A 181 -4.00 -13.27 -15.73
N GLY A 182 -3.46 -12.11 -15.37
CA GLY A 182 -4.22 -10.93 -14.98
C GLY A 182 -4.95 -10.25 -16.14
N VAL A 183 -5.87 -9.33 -15.80
CA VAL A 183 -6.62 -8.53 -16.77
C VAL A 183 -5.70 -7.48 -17.40
N LEU A 184 -5.89 -7.23 -18.69
CA LEU A 184 -5.15 -6.22 -19.44
C LEU A 184 -5.43 -4.80 -18.91
N GLY A 185 -4.41 -3.95 -18.90
CA GLY A 185 -4.50 -2.55 -18.50
C GLY A 185 -5.23 -1.69 -19.54
N VAL A 186 -5.75 -0.54 -19.11
CA VAL A 186 -6.46 0.41 -19.98
C VAL A 186 -5.51 1.35 -20.74
N ALA A 187 -4.29 1.52 -20.26
CA ALA A 187 -3.28 2.34 -20.93
C ALA A 187 -2.87 1.73 -22.28
N LYS A 188 -2.30 2.58 -23.15
CA LYS A 188 -1.77 2.18 -24.46
C LYS A 188 -0.34 2.70 -24.61
N VAL A 189 0.48 1.98 -25.35
CA VAL A 189 1.82 2.46 -25.73
C VAL A 189 1.85 2.70 -27.23
N TYR A 190 2.14 3.95 -27.60
CA TYR A 190 2.30 4.39 -28.98
C TYR A 190 3.76 4.71 -29.25
N ASN A 191 4.21 4.47 -30.47
CA ASN A 191 5.46 5.01 -30.98
C ASN A 191 5.19 5.86 -32.22
N CYS A 192 6.01 6.87 -32.47
CA CYS A 192 5.93 7.64 -33.71
C CYS A 192 7.27 8.29 -34.04
N MET A 193 7.30 8.99 -35.18
CA MET A 193 8.42 9.84 -35.58
C MET A 193 7.91 11.24 -35.90
N SER A 194 8.71 12.25 -35.58
CA SER A 194 8.43 13.64 -35.95
C SER A 194 9.74 14.40 -36.17
N ALA A 195 9.73 15.36 -37.11
CA ALA A 195 10.84 16.28 -37.27
C ALA A 195 10.96 17.25 -36.08
N GLY A 196 9.84 17.47 -35.36
CA GLY A 196 9.77 18.30 -34.17
C GLY A 196 10.49 17.69 -32.96
N GLY A 197 10.82 18.52 -31.97
CA GLY A 197 11.31 18.06 -30.67
C GLY A 197 10.20 17.44 -29.82
N GLN A 198 10.46 17.27 -28.52
CA GLN A 198 9.42 16.94 -27.56
C GLN A 198 8.23 17.88 -27.69
N VAL A 199 7.02 17.32 -27.72
CA VAL A 199 5.77 18.07 -27.72
C VAL A 199 5.23 18.12 -26.28
N GLY A 200 4.78 19.30 -25.85
CA GLY A 200 4.11 19.51 -24.56
C GLY A 200 5.00 20.04 -23.43
N VAL A 201 4.65 19.73 -22.17
CA VAL A 201 5.32 20.27 -20.97
C VAL A 201 6.44 19.33 -20.55
N ALA A 202 7.68 19.82 -20.58
CA ALA A 202 8.84 19.06 -20.15
C ALA A 202 8.81 18.79 -18.63
N LEU A 203 9.12 17.55 -18.24
CA LEU A 203 9.18 17.10 -16.85
C LEU A 203 10.60 16.76 -16.42
N ALA A 204 11.32 16.00 -17.25
CA ALA A 204 12.65 15.50 -16.94
C ALA A 204 13.42 15.15 -18.23
N ALA A 205 14.71 14.89 -18.09
CA ALA A 205 15.53 14.28 -19.13
C ALA A 205 16.30 13.10 -18.54
N LEU A 206 16.38 11.98 -19.27
CA LEU A 206 17.23 10.86 -18.91
C LEU A 206 18.54 10.96 -19.67
N ALA A 207 19.63 11.12 -18.91
CA ALA A 207 20.99 10.97 -19.41
C ALA A 207 21.46 9.52 -19.21
N GLY A 208 22.38 9.09 -20.07
CA GLY A 208 22.94 7.74 -20.03
C GLY A 208 23.89 7.53 -21.20
N GLN A 209 24.65 6.44 -21.16
CA GLN A 209 25.59 6.08 -22.21
C GLN A 209 24.86 5.44 -23.41
N ALA A 210 25.43 5.61 -24.60
CA ALA A 210 24.87 5.06 -25.83
C ALA A 210 24.72 3.53 -25.73
N ALA A 211 23.57 3.04 -26.18
CA ALA A 211 23.18 1.63 -26.18
C ALA A 211 23.13 0.95 -24.79
N LEU A 212 23.16 1.72 -23.70
CA LEU A 212 22.95 1.21 -22.35
C LEU A 212 21.61 1.70 -21.79
N PRO A 213 20.88 0.84 -21.05
CA PRO A 213 19.66 1.26 -20.38
C PRO A 213 19.98 2.26 -19.28
N SER A 214 19.19 3.33 -19.22
CA SER A 214 19.10 4.24 -18.09
C SER A 214 17.68 4.20 -17.55
N SER A 215 17.53 4.18 -16.23
CA SER A 215 16.24 4.19 -15.56
C SER A 215 16.15 5.33 -14.56
N GLN A 216 14.95 5.86 -14.41
CA GLN A 216 14.63 6.85 -13.41
C GLN A 216 13.41 6.38 -12.63
N ASN A 217 13.62 6.13 -11.34
CA ASN A 217 12.54 5.89 -10.39
C ASN A 217 12.12 7.23 -9.79
N PHE A 218 10.83 7.51 -9.81
CA PHE A 218 10.31 8.75 -9.26
C PHE A 218 10.09 8.61 -7.76
N LYS A 219 10.61 9.56 -6.98
CA LYS A 219 10.31 9.63 -5.53
C LYS A 219 8.85 10.01 -5.28
N GLU A 220 8.33 10.89 -6.15
CA GLU A 220 6.92 11.29 -6.21
C GLU A 220 6.41 10.86 -7.58
N PRO A 221 5.36 10.03 -7.65
CA PRO A 221 4.98 9.41 -8.91
C PRO A 221 4.42 10.45 -9.90
N VAL A 222 4.56 10.14 -11.18
CA VAL A 222 3.98 10.97 -12.25
C VAL A 222 2.54 10.51 -12.50
N VAL A 223 1.60 11.45 -12.34
CA VAL A 223 0.17 11.17 -12.50
C VAL A 223 -0.29 11.52 -13.93
N VAL A 224 -0.85 10.55 -14.65
CA VAL A 224 -1.36 10.72 -16.02
C VAL A 224 -2.89 10.53 -16.02
N PRO A 225 -3.67 11.63 -16.02
CA PRO A 225 -5.13 11.54 -16.07
C PRO A 225 -5.64 11.08 -17.45
N PRO A 226 -6.92 10.69 -17.56
CA PRO A 226 -7.53 10.36 -18.85
C PRO A 226 -7.39 11.50 -19.87
N GLY A 227 -7.05 11.17 -21.12
CA GLY A 227 -6.79 12.14 -22.19
C GLY A 227 -5.41 12.77 -22.17
N TRP A 228 -4.51 12.28 -21.31
CA TRP A 228 -3.11 12.68 -21.28
C TRP A 228 -2.19 11.48 -21.54
N GLY A 229 -0.97 11.79 -21.96
CA GLY A 229 0.10 10.82 -22.09
C GLY A 229 1.43 11.34 -21.58
N LEU A 230 2.29 10.41 -21.19
CA LEU A 230 3.68 10.63 -20.84
C LEU A 230 4.54 10.21 -22.03
N ILE A 231 5.23 11.18 -22.64
CA ILE A 231 6.06 10.98 -23.82
C ILE A 231 7.52 10.94 -23.43
N GLN A 232 8.25 9.98 -23.97
CA GLN A 232 9.69 9.94 -24.07
C GLN A 232 10.08 10.20 -25.53
N SER A 233 10.99 11.15 -25.76
CA SER A 233 11.43 11.55 -27.10
C SER A 233 12.94 11.67 -27.18
N CYS A 234 13.55 11.12 -28.23
CA CYS A 234 14.98 11.30 -28.48
C CYS A 234 15.33 12.78 -28.60
N VAL A 235 16.51 13.15 -28.11
CA VAL A 235 17.01 14.53 -28.25
C VAL A 235 17.55 14.76 -29.66
N GLN A 236 18.23 13.76 -30.22
CA GLN A 236 18.84 13.80 -31.54
C GLN A 236 17.91 13.20 -32.62
N ILE A 237 18.06 13.68 -33.86
CA ILE A 237 17.48 13.03 -35.04
C ILE A 237 18.28 11.78 -35.39
N ASN A 238 17.70 10.85 -36.15
CA ASN A 238 18.38 9.63 -36.58
C ASN A 238 18.91 8.76 -35.43
N THR A 239 18.18 8.72 -34.33
CA THR A 239 18.48 7.85 -33.19
C THR A 239 17.29 6.98 -32.84
N ALA A 240 17.53 5.70 -32.59
CA ALA A 240 16.49 4.80 -32.12
C ALA A 240 16.15 5.09 -30.66
N LEU A 241 14.90 4.81 -30.27
CA LEU A 241 14.43 4.90 -28.89
C LEU A 241 13.73 3.62 -28.49
N GLN A 242 14.17 3.03 -27.40
CA GLN A 242 13.40 2.05 -26.65
C GLN A 242 13.04 2.71 -25.32
N ALA A 243 11.76 2.79 -24.99
CA ALA A 243 11.27 3.47 -23.80
C ALA A 243 10.31 2.56 -23.03
N GLY A 244 10.62 2.31 -21.76
CA GLY A 244 9.81 1.53 -20.85
C GLY A 244 9.10 2.39 -19.81
N PHE A 245 7.94 1.91 -19.37
CA PHE A 245 7.12 2.54 -18.34
C PHE A 245 6.68 1.48 -17.34
N GLU A 246 6.67 1.86 -16.08
CA GLU A 246 6.12 1.10 -14.97
C GLU A 246 5.09 1.95 -14.24
N TRP A 247 3.87 1.44 -14.12
CA TRP A 247 2.78 2.18 -13.49
C TRP A 247 1.80 1.26 -12.79
N TYR A 248 0.91 1.86 -12.02
CA TYR A 248 -0.33 1.24 -11.61
C TYR A 248 -1.55 2.07 -12.01
N GLU A 249 -2.69 1.41 -12.13
CA GLU A 249 -3.97 2.04 -12.48
C GLU A 249 -4.86 2.15 -11.26
N GLN A 250 -5.35 3.36 -11.00
CA GLN A 250 -6.26 3.65 -9.89
C GLN A 250 -7.57 4.20 -10.45
N ALA A 251 -8.70 3.87 -9.80
CA ALA A 251 -9.97 4.54 -10.11
C ALA A 251 -9.85 6.04 -9.86
N GLN A 252 -10.44 6.83 -10.77
CA GLN A 252 -10.56 8.28 -10.60
C GLN A 252 -11.65 8.62 -9.59
#